data_AF-D3DZV2-F1
#
_entry.id   AF-D3DZV2-F1
#
_cell.length_a   1.000
_cell.length_b   1.000
_cell.length_c   1.000
_cell.angle_alpha   90.00
_cell.angle_beta   90.00
_cell.angle_gamma   90.00
#
_symmetry.space_group_name_H-M   'P 1'
#
loop_
_entity.id
_entity.type
_entity.pdbx_description
1 polymer ?
#
loop_
_entity_poly.entity_id
_entity_poly.type
_entity_poly.pdbx_seq_one_letter_code
_entity_poly.pdbx_strand_id
1 'polypeptide(L)'
;MLSKKEAIQMTLDNEKHYPVKCKYCGKPFTKSHNRQMYCSDSCRRNALREQKARYQAKRRLKIKQKVLIVDEYKKYGLGSYGTSANGHRKNNFSHEYMAIQKEMKRIGLKR
;
A
#
# COMPACT_ATOMS: atom_id res chain seq x y z
N MET A 1 -4.63 -40.98 -10.57
CA MET A 1 -3.43 -40.19 -10.90
C MET A 1 -3.02 -39.36 -9.69
N LEU A 2 -1.85 -39.68 -9.12
CA LEU A 2 -1.06 -38.98 -8.08
C LEU A 2 -1.81 -38.35 -6.88
N SER A 3 -1.92 -39.16 -5.82
CA SER A 3 -2.20 -38.76 -4.43
C SER A 3 -1.18 -37.71 -3.98
N LYS A 4 -1.62 -36.46 -3.77
CA LYS A 4 -0.83 -35.40 -3.13
C LYS A 4 -0.68 -35.76 -1.64
N LYS A 5 0.37 -36.50 -1.30
CA LYS A 5 0.81 -36.63 0.10
C LYS A 5 1.40 -35.27 0.51
N GLU A 6 0.55 -34.42 1.06
CA GLU A 6 0.94 -33.11 1.59
C GLU A 6 1.83 -33.34 2.82
N ALA A 7 3.04 -32.77 2.79
CA ALA A 7 4.00 -32.85 3.88
C ALA A 7 3.46 -32.09 5.10
N ILE A 8 2.94 -32.83 6.08
CA ILE A 8 2.52 -32.31 7.38
C ILE A 8 3.78 -32.26 8.25
N GLN A 9 4.20 -31.07 8.66
CA GLN A 9 5.16 -30.94 9.76
C GLN A 9 4.38 -31.05 11.07
N MET A 10 4.59 -32.14 11.81
CA MET A 10 4.03 -32.33 13.15
C MET A 10 4.92 -31.61 14.16
N THR A 11 4.36 -30.65 14.89
CA THR A 11 4.96 -30.09 16.11
C THR A 11 4.60 -30.97 17.31
N LEU A 12 5.34 -30.83 18.42
CA LEU A 12 5.11 -31.58 19.68
C LEU A 12 3.68 -31.42 20.21
N ASP A 13 2.95 -30.38 19.79
CA ASP A 13 1.59 -30.04 20.20
C ASP A 13 0.50 -30.55 19.24
N ASN A 14 0.83 -31.45 18.29
CA ASN A 14 -0.13 -32.02 17.31
C ASN A 14 -0.85 -30.99 16.41
N GLU A 15 -0.33 -29.77 16.26
CA GLU A 15 -0.91 -28.77 15.36
C GLU A 15 -0.44 -28.98 13.91
N LYS A 16 -1.39 -29.28 13.01
CA LYS A 16 -1.13 -29.44 11.57
C LYS A 16 -0.71 -28.11 10.94
N HIS A 17 0.58 -27.96 10.64
CA HIS A 17 1.10 -26.81 9.91
C HIS A 17 1.30 -27.13 8.44
N TYR A 18 0.55 -26.44 7.58
CA TYR A 18 0.71 -26.53 6.13
C TYR A 18 1.73 -25.50 5.64
N PRO A 19 2.90 -25.91 5.11
CA PRO A 19 3.87 -24.97 4.58
C PRO A 19 3.29 -24.27 3.34
N VAL A 20 3.22 -22.95 3.36
CA VAL A 20 2.71 -22.13 2.26
C VAL A 20 3.85 -21.36 1.61
N LYS A 21 3.78 -21.15 0.28
CA LYS A 21 4.78 -20.37 -0.45
C LYS A 21 4.53 -18.86 -0.29
N CYS A 22 5.58 -18.10 0.00
CA CYS A 22 5.51 -16.64 0.04
C CYS A 22 5.17 -16.08 -1.34
N LYS A 23 4.16 -15.19 -1.41
CA LYS A 23 3.77 -14.53 -2.68
C LYS A 23 4.83 -13.63 -3.30
N TYR A 24 5.86 -13.24 -2.54
CA TYR A 24 6.92 -12.37 -3.03
C TYR A 24 8.17 -13.15 -3.43
N CYS A 25 8.79 -13.87 -2.50
CA CYS A 25 10.06 -14.56 -2.73
C CYS A 25 9.91 -16.06 -3.05
N GLY A 26 8.71 -16.62 -2.99
CA GLY A 26 8.45 -18.04 -3.28
C GLY A 26 8.86 -19.04 -2.20
N LYS A 27 9.62 -18.61 -1.18
CA LYS A 27 10.09 -19.49 -0.09
C LYS A 27 8.92 -20.09 0.71
N PRO A 28 8.98 -21.37 1.10
CA PRO A 28 8.00 -21.98 1.99
C PRO A 28 8.10 -21.36 3.39
N PHE A 29 6.97 -21.14 4.04
CA PHE A 29 6.88 -20.66 5.42
C PHE A 29 5.61 -21.17 6.10
N THR A 30 5.64 -21.26 7.42
CA THR A 30 4.46 -21.55 8.25
C THR A 30 3.70 -20.25 8.52
N LYS A 31 2.38 -20.25 8.26
CA LYS A 31 1.55 -19.08 8.53
C LYS A 31 1.24 -19.00 10.04
N SER A 32 1.39 -17.82 10.62
CA SER A 32 0.85 -17.52 11.96
C SER A 32 -0.66 -17.28 11.96
N HIS A 33 -1.23 -16.89 10.82
CA HIS A 33 -2.66 -16.62 10.66
C HIS A 33 -3.12 -16.80 9.20
N ASN A 34 -4.40 -17.06 9.00
CA ASN A 34 -4.97 -17.42 7.68
C ASN A 34 -4.70 -16.39 6.57
N ARG A 35 -4.65 -15.10 6.93
CA ARG A 35 -4.40 -13.97 6.00
C ARG A 35 -2.91 -13.69 5.73
N GLN A 36 -1.98 -14.42 6.35
CA GLN A 36 -0.55 -14.19 6.13
C GLN A 36 -0.15 -14.68 4.74
N MET A 37 0.28 -13.76 3.88
CA MET A 37 0.64 -14.08 2.47
C MET A 37 2.15 -14.03 2.21
N TYR A 38 2.92 -13.52 3.17
CA TYR A 38 4.35 -13.27 3.05
C TYR A 38 5.10 -13.88 4.23
N CYS A 39 6.29 -14.43 3.95
CA CYS A 39 7.13 -15.01 4.99
C CYS A 39 7.74 -13.97 5.93
N SER A 40 7.85 -12.71 5.49
CA SER A 40 8.42 -11.63 6.29
C SER A 40 7.84 -10.26 5.96
N ASP A 41 8.02 -9.34 6.90
CA ASP A 41 7.70 -7.92 6.75
C ASP A 41 8.42 -7.27 5.55
N SER A 42 9.67 -7.65 5.32
CA SER A 42 10.45 -7.21 4.16
C SER A 42 9.76 -7.60 2.85
N CYS A 43 9.35 -8.87 2.73
CA CYS A 43 8.63 -9.37 1.56
C CYS A 43 7.30 -8.64 1.35
N ARG A 44 6.55 -8.36 2.42
CA ARG A 44 5.30 -7.58 2.35
C ARG A 44 5.55 -6.17 1.82
N ARG A 45 6.55 -5.47 2.36
CA ARG A 45 6.87 -4.08 1.97
C ARG A 45 7.35 -4.00 0.52
N ASN A 46 8.21 -4.91 0.10
CA ASN A 46 8.70 -4.95 -1.28
C ASN A 46 7.59 -5.28 -2.27
N ALA A 47 6.74 -6.27 -1.97
CA ALA A 47 5.57 -6.60 -2.79
C ALA A 47 4.63 -5.38 -2.94
N LEU A 48 4.37 -4.63 -1.86
CA LEU A 48 3.56 -3.42 -1.91
C LEU A 48 4.22 -2.32 -2.77
N ARG A 49 5.53 -2.13 -2.66
CA ARG A 49 6.29 -1.16 -3.46
C ARG A 49 6.18 -1.49 -4.95
N GLU A 50 6.41 -2.74 -5.33
CA GLU A 50 6.30 -3.20 -6.72
C GLU A 50 4.86 -3.07 -7.25
N GLN A 51 3.85 -3.47 -6.46
CA GLN A 51 2.46 -3.33 -6.84
C GLN A 51 2.11 -1.87 -7.14
N LYS A 52 2.51 -0.94 -6.26
CA LYS A 52 2.33 0.50 -6.46
C LYS A 52 3.04 1.00 -7.72
N ALA A 53 4.28 0.58 -7.94
CA ALA A 53 5.04 0.97 -9.13
C ALA A 53 4.35 0.49 -10.42
N ARG A 54 3.90 -0.77 -10.47
CA ARG A 54 3.15 -1.34 -11.60
C ARG A 54 1.83 -0.60 -11.84
N TYR A 55 1.08 -0.31 -10.78
CA TYR A 55 -0.15 0.48 -10.87
C TYR A 55 0.11 1.87 -11.46
N GLN A 56 1.12 2.59 -10.96
CA GLN A 56 1.47 3.92 -11.44
C GLN A 56 1.94 3.92 -12.90
N ALA A 57 2.72 2.91 -13.31
CA ALA A 57 3.12 2.76 -14.72
C ALA A 57 1.90 2.58 -15.63
N LYS A 58 0.96 1.69 -15.27
CA LYS A 58 -0.30 1.51 -16.01
C LYS A 58 -1.14 2.78 -16.05
N ARG A 59 -1.25 3.48 -14.92
CA ARG A 59 -1.99 4.75 -14.82
C ARG A 59 -1.41 5.80 -15.76
N ARG A 60 -0.09 5.98 -15.79
CA ARG A 60 0.60 6.90 -16.70
C ARG A 60 0.34 6.57 -18.16
N LEU A 61 0.38 5.29 -18.53
CA LEU A 61 0.07 4.85 -19.88
C LEU A 61 -1.36 5.21 -20.28
N LYS A 62 -2.35 4.94 -19.41
CA LYS A 62 -3.75 5.27 -19.68
C LYS A 62 -3.99 6.77 -19.82
N ILE A 63 -3.28 7.60 -19.05
CA ILE A 63 -3.32 9.06 -19.19
C ILE A 63 -2.73 9.46 -20.55
N LYS A 64 -1.57 8.92 -20.92
CA LYS A 64 -0.92 9.21 -22.23
C LYS A 64 -1.82 8.81 -23.40
N GLN A 65 -2.49 7.66 -23.31
CA GLN A 65 -3.44 7.17 -24.31
C GLN A 65 -4.79 7.91 -24.28
N LYS A 66 -4.98 8.86 -23.36
CA LYS A 66 -6.24 9.59 -23.13
C LYS A 66 -7.44 8.69 -22.81
N VAL A 67 -7.20 7.41 -22.47
CA VAL A 67 -8.24 6.45 -22.04
C VAL A 67 -8.68 6.75 -20.61
N LEU A 68 -7.73 7.17 -19.76
CA LEU A 68 -8.03 7.69 -18.44
C LEU A 68 -7.99 9.21 -18.53
N ILE A 69 -9.17 9.83 -18.64
CA ILE A 69 -9.32 11.26 -18.39
C ILE A 69 -9.17 11.43 -16.88
N VAL A 70 -7.98 11.85 -16.46
CA VAL A 70 -7.85 12.46 -15.14
C VAL A 70 -8.60 13.78 -15.24
N ASP A 71 -9.70 13.89 -14.50
CA ASP A 71 -10.52 15.10 -14.46
C ASP A 71 -9.63 16.29 -14.07
N GLU A 72 -9.19 17.01 -15.10
CA GLU A 72 -8.26 18.14 -15.01
C GLU A 72 -8.94 19.31 -14.27
N TYR A 73 -10.29 19.30 -14.27
CA TYR A 73 -11.18 20.22 -13.58
C TYR A 73 -11.71 19.68 -12.26
N LYS A 74 -11.23 18.52 -11.79
CA LYS A 74 -11.48 18.10 -10.41
C LYS A 74 -10.79 19.11 -9.52
N LYS A 75 -11.52 20.19 -9.19
CA LYS A 75 -11.18 21.16 -8.15
C LYS A 75 -10.70 20.30 -7.00
N TYR A 76 -9.38 20.33 -6.77
CA TYR A 76 -8.79 19.77 -5.58
C TYR A 76 -9.63 20.35 -4.46
N GLY A 77 -10.48 19.52 -3.84
CA GLY A 77 -11.28 19.97 -2.69
C GLY A 77 -10.30 20.73 -1.82
N LEU A 78 -10.62 22.00 -1.52
CA LEU A 78 -9.80 22.90 -0.72
C LEU A 78 -9.09 22.06 0.34
N GLY A 79 -7.76 21.84 0.22
CA GLY A 79 -6.86 21.11 1.10
C GLY A 79 -6.55 19.61 0.78
N SER A 80 -5.36 19.36 0.25
CA SER A 80 -4.70 18.04 0.40
C SER A 80 -3.83 17.99 1.67
N TYR A 81 -3.53 19.16 2.25
CA TYR A 81 -2.59 19.33 3.35
C TYR A 81 -3.26 19.62 4.70
N GLY A 82 -4.29 18.87 5.08
CA GLY A 82 -4.83 18.92 6.45
C GLY A 82 -5.58 20.20 6.84
N THR A 83 -5.67 21.19 5.95
CA THR A 83 -6.50 22.40 6.08
C THR A 83 -7.79 22.31 5.26
N SER A 84 -8.08 21.13 4.69
CA SER A 84 -9.33 20.87 3.97
C SER A 84 -10.50 20.58 4.88
N ALA A 85 -11.70 20.79 4.32
CA ALA A 85 -12.95 20.26 4.87
C ALA A 85 -12.93 18.73 5.16
N ASN A 86 -11.97 17.98 4.61
CA ASN A 86 -11.77 16.53 4.84
C ASN A 86 -10.44 16.20 5.56
N GLY A 87 -9.71 17.19 6.06
CA GLY A 87 -8.45 17.01 6.79
C GLY A 87 -8.67 17.13 8.29
N HIS A 88 -8.35 16.09 9.06
CA HIS A 88 -8.31 16.22 10.52
C HIS A 88 -7.24 17.24 10.94
N ARG A 89 -7.62 18.17 11.82
CA ARG A 89 -6.70 19.10 12.52
C ARG A 89 -5.49 18.32 13.04
N LYS A 90 -4.30 18.87 12.87
CA LYS A 90 -3.09 18.28 13.48
C LYS A 90 -3.02 18.72 14.94
N ASN A 91 -2.85 17.77 15.86
CA ASN A 91 -2.73 18.08 17.29
C ASN A 91 -1.34 18.64 17.69
N ASN A 92 -0.40 18.72 16.73
CA ASN A 92 0.95 19.21 16.95
C ASN A 92 1.12 20.52 16.16
N PHE A 93 1.49 21.59 16.88
CA PHE A 93 1.67 22.92 16.33
C PHE A 93 2.63 22.96 15.13
N SER A 94 3.79 22.27 15.20
CA SER A 94 4.74 22.26 14.09
C SER A 94 4.15 21.61 12.84
N HIS A 95 3.36 20.55 13.00
CA HIS A 95 2.71 19.89 11.88
C HIS A 95 1.60 20.75 11.26
N GLU A 96 0.85 21.47 12.09
CA GLU A 96 -0.17 22.41 11.66
C GLU A 96 0.43 23.61 10.94
N TYR A 97 1.50 24.20 11.50
CA TYR A 97 2.26 25.27 10.85
C TYR A 97 2.78 24.85 9.47
N MET A 98 3.40 23.67 9.37
CA MET A 98 3.89 23.16 8.09
C MET A 98 2.77 22.91 7.08
N ALA A 99 1.61 22.45 7.54
CA ALA A 99 0.42 22.29 6.70
C ALA A 99 -0.05 23.65 6.13
N ILE A 100 -0.13 24.68 6.98
CA ILE A 100 -0.50 26.05 6.58
C ILE A 100 0.51 26.60 5.56
N GLN A 101 1.82 26.49 5.82
CA GLN A 101 2.85 27.01 4.90
C GLN A 101 2.78 26.35 3.51
N LYS A 102 2.54 25.04 3.47
CA LYS A 102 2.35 24.29 2.22
C LYS A 102 1.08 24.73 1.48
N GLU A 103 0.01 24.99 2.22
CA GLU A 103 -1.25 25.46 1.63
C GLU A 103 -1.13 26.89 1.09
N MET A 104 -0.44 27.79 1.81
CA MET A 104 -0.12 29.14 1.32
C MET A 104 0.70 29.09 0.01
N LYS A 105 1.67 28.17 -0.06
CA LYS A 105 2.45 27.96 -1.30
C LYS A 105 1.58 27.39 -2.43
N ARG A 106 0.69 26.44 -2.12
CA ARG A 106 -0.25 25.84 -3.09
C ARG A 106 -1.20 26.87 -3.68
N ILE A 107 -1.71 27.80 -2.87
CA ILE A 107 -2.64 28.87 -3.28
C ILE A 107 -1.89 30.05 -3.92
N GLY A 108 -0.55 30.07 -3.85
CA GLY A 108 0.27 31.13 -4.44
C GLY A 108 0.39 32.39 -3.57
N LEU A 109 -0.03 32.34 -2.31
CA LEU A 109 0.17 33.41 -1.33
C LEU A 109 1.62 33.48 -0.83
N LYS A 110 2.39 32.40 -1.01
CA LYS A 110 3.81 32.32 -0.68
C LYS A 110 4.56 31.71 -1.86
N ARG A 111 5.65 32.33 -2.32
CA ARG A 111 6.52 31.78 -3.38
C ARG A 111 7.49 30.75 -2.80
#